data_AF-A0A2V9A9E1-F1
#
_entry.id   AF-A0A2V9A9E1-F1
#
_cell.length_a   1.000
_cell.length_b   1.000
_cell.length_c   1.000
_cell.angle_alpha   90.00
_cell.angle_beta   90.00
_cell.angle_gamma   90.00
#
_symmetry.space_group_name_H-M   'P 1'
#
loop_
_entity.id
_entity.type
_entity.pdbx_description
1 polymer ?
#
loop_
_entity_poly.entity_id
_entity_poly.type
_entity_poly.pdbx_seq_one_letter_code
_entity_poly.pdbx_strand_id
1 'polypeptide(L)'
;MKPLLKWVAGVLAVLLLAASGVLCYMAGSPKDAYGLVRYALPHMHRGTLKVGSDAPDVRLLALDGTNHFHLRERLSARPLVLVFGSFT
;
A
#
# COMPACT_ATOMS: atom_id res chain seq x y z
N MET A 1 -14.75 -11.20 -37.10
CA MET A 1 -14.43 -10.27 -35.98
C MET A 1 -15.33 -10.45 -34.74
N LYS A 2 -16.66 -10.60 -34.87
CA LYS A 2 -17.59 -10.79 -33.74
C LYS A 2 -17.37 -12.07 -32.87
N PRO A 3 -17.05 -13.26 -33.42
CA PRO A 3 -16.88 -14.45 -32.59
C PRO A 3 -15.59 -14.40 -31.75
N LEU A 4 -14.51 -13.87 -32.33
CA LEU A 4 -13.23 -13.66 -31.65
C LEU A 4 -13.37 -12.71 -30.45
N LEU A 5 -14.13 -11.63 -30.61
CA LEU A 5 -14.42 -10.69 -29.51
C LEU A 5 -15.19 -11.36 -28.35
N LYS A 6 -16.14 -12.25 -28.64
CA LYS A 6 -16.88 -13.00 -27.60
C LYS A 6 -15.97 -13.94 -26.82
N TRP A 7 -15.07 -14.64 -27.51
CA TRP A 7 -14.08 -15.50 -26.88
C TRP A 7 -13.10 -14.71 -26.01
N VAL A 8 -12.58 -13.59 -26.53
CA VAL A 8 -11.70 -12.70 -25.75
C VAL A 8 -12.42 -12.16 -24.52
N ALA A 9 -13.67 -11.70 -24.65
CA ALA A 9 -14.45 -11.21 -23.52
C ALA A 9 -14.72 -12.31 -22.49
N GLY A 10 -15.03 -13.53 -22.94
CA GLY A 10 -15.23 -14.69 -22.06
C GLY A 10 -13.97 -15.05 -21.28
N VAL A 11 -12.83 -15.14 -21.97
CA VAL A 11 -11.53 -15.42 -21.33
C VAL A 11 -11.16 -14.33 -20.33
N LEU A 12 -11.36 -13.05 -20.69
CA LEU A 12 -11.07 -11.92 -19.80
C LEU A 12 -11.97 -11.95 -18.55
N ALA A 13 -13.26 -12.27 -18.70
CA ALA A 13 -14.18 -12.37 -17.58
C ALA A 13 -13.78 -13.50 -16.61
N VAL A 14 -13.39 -14.67 -17.13
CA VAL A 14 -12.90 -15.78 -16.32
C VAL A 14 -11.62 -15.40 -15.58
N LEU A 15 -10.67 -14.73 -16.25
CA LEU A 15 -9.43 -14.24 -15.63
C LEU A 15 -9.71 -13.25 -14.50
N LEU A 16 -10.62 -12.30 -14.71
CA LEU A 16 -10.99 -11.32 -13.69
C LEU A 16 -11.63 -11.97 -12.47
N LEU A 17 -12.52 -12.94 -12.67
CA LEU A 17 -13.14 -13.70 -11.57
C LEU A 17 -12.12 -14.52 -10.79
N ALA A 18 -11.21 -15.21 -11.50
CA ALA A 18 -10.13 -15.98 -10.87
C ALA A 18 -9.20 -15.07 -10.05
N ALA A 19 -8.74 -13.96 -10.64
CA ALA A 19 -7.88 -13.00 -9.95
C ALA A 19 -8.56 -12.40 -8.71
N SER A 20 -9.84 -12.05 -8.83
CA SER A 20 -10.64 -11.52 -7.70
C SER A 20 -10.80 -12.56 -6.59
N GLY A 21 -11.06 -13.82 -6.93
CA GLY A 21 -11.17 -14.91 -5.97
C GLY A 21 -9.87 -15.15 -5.20
N VAL A 22 -8.73 -15.18 -5.91
CA VAL A 22 -7.39 -15.30 -5.30
C VAL A 22 -7.10 -14.12 -4.38
N LEU A 23 -7.39 -12.89 -4.82
CA LEU A 23 -7.22 -11.68 -4.01
C LEU A 23 -8.07 -11.71 -2.74
N CYS A 24 -9.34 -12.13 -2.82
CA CYS A 24 -10.21 -12.26 -1.65
C CYS A 24 -9.70 -13.33 -0.67
N TYR A 25 -9.18 -14.45 -1.19
CA TYR A 25 -8.59 -15.51 -0.36
C TYR A 25 -7.32 -15.03 0.35
N MET A 26 -6.41 -14.36 -0.36
CA MET A 26 -5.17 -13.85 0.22
C MET A 26 -5.40 -12.69 1.20
N ALA A 27 -6.34 -11.80 0.90
CA ALA A 27 -6.66 -10.66 1.74
C ALA A 27 -7.56 -11.03 2.94
N GLY A 28 -8.11 -12.25 2.99
CA GLY A 28 -8.99 -12.71 4.06
C GLY A 28 -10.46 -12.25 3.93
N SER A 29 -10.74 -11.17 3.18
CA SER A 29 -12.10 -10.76 2.85
C SER A 29 -12.22 -9.99 1.53
N PRO A 30 -13.42 -9.91 0.92
CA PRO A 30 -13.67 -9.06 -0.25
C PRO A 30 -13.46 -7.57 0.02
N LYS A 31 -13.76 -7.11 1.25
CA LYS A 31 -13.56 -5.72 1.66
C LYS A 31 -12.07 -5.38 1.70
N ASP A 32 -11.25 -6.30 2.19
CA ASP A 32 -9.81 -6.12 2.29
C ASP A 32 -9.14 -6.23 0.92
N ALA A 33 -9.63 -7.13 0.05
CA ALA A 33 -9.20 -7.18 -1.34
C ALA A 33 -9.47 -5.86 -2.07
N TYR A 34 -10.65 -5.25 -1.86
CA TYR A 34 -10.95 -3.92 -2.38
C TYR A 34 -10.01 -2.86 -1.79
N GLY A 35 -9.77 -2.90 -0.47
CA GLY A 35 -8.82 -2.01 0.21
C GLY A 35 -7.41 -2.11 -0.36
N LEU A 36 -6.94 -3.33 -0.63
CA LEU A 36 -5.64 -3.60 -1.23
C LEU A 36 -5.55 -3.04 -2.65
N VAL A 37 -6.55 -3.30 -3.50
CA VAL A 37 -6.56 -2.80 -4.89
C VAL A 37 -6.65 -1.28 -4.94
N ARG A 38 -7.44 -0.68 -4.04
CA ARG A 38 -7.69 0.76 -4.01
C ARG A 38 -6.54 1.56 -3.40
N TYR A 39 -5.98 1.07 -2.30
CA TYR A 39 -5.05 1.83 -1.47
C TYR A 39 -3.64 1.28 -1.48
N ALA A 40 -3.44 -0.04 -1.55
CA ALA A 40 -2.10 -0.63 -1.48
C ALA A 40 -1.44 -0.69 -2.87
N LEU A 41 -2.06 -1.32 -3.87
CA LEU A 41 -1.43 -1.53 -5.19
C LEU A 41 -0.91 -0.24 -5.86
N PRO A 42 -1.64 0.89 -5.83
CA PRO A 42 -1.14 2.13 -6.44
C PRO A 42 0.09 2.72 -5.74
N HIS A 43 0.24 2.46 -4.44
CA HIS A 43 1.28 3.06 -3.58
C HIS A 43 2.38 2.06 -3.19
N MET A 44 2.26 0.78 -3.58
CA MET A 44 3.24 -0.28 -3.37
C MET A 44 4.43 -0.14 -4.33
N HIS A 45 5.15 0.96 -4.22
CA HIS A 45 6.38 1.21 -4.95
C HIS A 45 7.52 1.50 -3.97
N ARG A 46 8.73 1.08 -4.34
CA ARG A 46 9.92 1.34 -3.54
C ARG A 46 10.15 2.86 -3.46
N GLY A 47 10.44 3.37 -2.26
CA GLY A 47 10.83 4.76 -2.08
C GLY A 47 12.14 5.08 -2.82
N THR A 48 12.31 6.35 -3.20
CA THR A 48 13.49 6.86 -3.93
C THR A 48 14.60 7.40 -3.01
N LEU A 49 14.47 7.17 -1.69
CA LEU A 49 15.45 7.58 -0.69
C LEU A 49 16.80 6.90 -0.94
N LYS A 50 17.88 7.68 -0.85
CA LYS A 50 19.25 7.21 -1.05
C LYS A 50 19.98 7.19 0.27
N VAL A 51 20.93 6.27 0.44
CA VAL A 51 21.79 6.26 1.63
C VAL A 51 22.59 7.58 1.68
N GLY A 52 22.58 8.24 2.83
CA GLY A 52 23.23 9.54 3.04
C GLY A 52 22.39 10.76 2.66
N SER A 53 21.18 10.59 2.10
CA SER A 53 20.25 11.72 1.95
C SER A 53 19.62 12.09 3.30
N ASP A 54 19.31 13.36 3.48
CA ASP A 54 18.55 13.84 4.64
C ASP A 54 17.20 13.11 4.77
N ALA A 55 16.80 12.85 6.01
CA ALA A 55 15.49 12.29 6.30
C ALA A 55 14.40 13.33 5.94
N PRO A 56 13.35 12.94 5.18
CA PRO A 56 12.26 13.85 4.87
C PRO A 56 11.57 14.33 6.14
N ASP A 57 11.40 15.64 6.27
CA ASP A 57 10.71 16.17 7.43
C ASP A 57 9.20 16.10 7.26
N VAL A 58 8.60 15.15 7.98
CA VAL A 58 7.16 14.90 7.97
C VAL A 58 6.54 15.27 9.30
N ARG A 59 5.33 15.84 9.27
CA ARG A 59 4.52 16.08 10.45
C ARG A 59 3.76 14.80 10.80
N LEU A 60 3.99 14.27 12.00
CA LEU A 60 3.39 13.04 12.50
C LEU A 60 2.43 13.34 13.65
N LEU A 61 1.41 12.51 13.79
CA LEU A 61 0.53 12.47 14.96
C LEU A 61 1.08 11.43 15.93
N ALA A 62 1.27 11.82 17.18
CA ALA A 62 1.69 10.91 18.23
C ALA A 62 0.57 9.90 18.58
N LEU A 63 0.94 8.80 19.22
CA LEU A 63 -0.01 7.75 19.61
C LEU A 63 -1.04 8.20 20.65
N ASP A 64 -0.82 9.36 21.29
CA ASP A 64 -1.79 10.01 22.17
C ASP A 64 -2.98 10.65 21.42
N GLY A 65 -2.92 10.70 20.09
CA GLY A 65 -4.00 11.21 19.24
C GLY A 65 -4.20 12.72 19.26
N THR A 66 -3.35 13.49 19.96
CA THR A 66 -3.49 14.94 20.09
C THR A 66 -2.23 15.71 19.74
N ASN A 67 -1.06 15.16 20.06
CA ASN A 67 0.20 15.85 19.85
C ASN A 67 0.72 15.61 18.44
N HIS A 68 1.09 16.69 17.76
CA HIS A 68 1.81 16.65 16.51
C HIS A 68 3.27 16.98 16.72
N PHE A 69 4.15 16.31 15.98
CA PHE A 69 5.58 16.62 15.99
C PHE A 69 6.17 16.44 14.59
N HIS A 70 7.28 17.12 14.32
CA HIS A 70 8.05 16.95 13.09
C HIS A 70 9.13 15.89 13.28
N LEU A 71 9.42 15.09 12.24
CA LEU A 71 10.47 14.07 12.33
C LEU A 71 11.83 14.67 12.71
N ARG A 72 12.14 15.88 12.20
CA ARG A 72 13.39 16.59 12.52
C ARG A 72 13.57 16.87 14.01
N GLU A 73 12.48 17.04 14.77
CA GLU A 73 12.51 17.31 16.21
C GLU A 73 12.96 16.08 17.02
N ARG A 74 12.94 14.90 16.41
CA ARG A 74 13.39 13.64 17.02
C ARG A 74 14.79 13.22 16.56
N LEU A 75 15.39 13.92 15.59
CA LEU A 75 16.77 13.70 15.17
C LEU A 75 17.69 14.30 16.23
N SER A 76 18.51 13.46 16.89
CA SER A 76 19.44 13.90 17.94
C SER A 76 20.82 13.29 17.74
N ALA A 77 21.68 13.34 18.75
CA ALA A 77 23.03 12.75 18.71
C ALA A 77 23.05 11.22 18.53
N ARG A 78 21.92 10.53 18.72
CA ARG A 78 21.82 9.06 18.54
C ARG A 78 21.03 8.72 17.27
N PRO A 79 21.38 7.62 16.57
CA PRO A 79 20.61 7.14 15.43
C PRO A 79 19.14 6.87 15.79
N LEU A 80 18.23 7.32 14.92
CA LEU A 80 16.79 7.04 15.02
C LEU A 80 16.42 5.91 14.06
N VAL A 81 15.72 4.89 14.55
CA VAL A 81 15.20 3.78 13.73
C VAL A 81 13.70 3.97 13.51
N LEU A 82 13.27 3.90 12.25
CA LEU A 82 11.86 4.01 11.86
C LEU A 82 11.33 2.64 11.43
N VAL A 83 10.17 2.27 11.97
CA VAL A 83 9.44 1.05 11.61
C VAL A 83 8.09 1.46 11.03
N PHE A 84 7.84 1.13 9.77
CA PHE A 84 6.56 1.39 9.11
C PHE A 84 5.69 0.15 9.23
N GLY A 85 4.47 0.32 9.74
CA GLY A 85 3.51 -0.75 9.88
C GLY A 85 2.14 -0.26 10.34
N SER A 86 1.18 -1.17 10.36
CA SER A 86 -0.17 -0.96 10.88
C SER A 86 -0.63 -2.25 11.57
N PHE A 87 -1.57 -2.12 12.51
CA PHE A 87 -2.30 -3.29 12.98
C PHE A 87 -3.33 -3.66 11.90
N THR A 88 -3.18 -4.86 11.33
CA THR A 88 -4.16 -5.49 10.43
C THR A 88 -4.72 -6.72 11.12
#